data_AF-A0A830FMA0-F1
#
_entry.id   AF-A0A830FMA0-F1
#
_cell.length_a   1.000
_cell.length_b   1.000
_cell.length_c   1.000
_cell.angle_alpha   90.00
_cell.angle_beta   90.00
_cell.angle_gamma   90.00
#
_symmetry.space_group_name_H-M   'P 1'
#
loop_
_entity.id
_entity.type
_entity.pdbx_description
1 polymer ?
#
loop_
_entity_poly.entity_id
_entity_poly.type
_entity_poly.pdbx_seq_one_letter_code
_entity_poly.pdbx_strand_id
1 'polypeptide(L)'
;MRWEGDWQKFDDERVMEYLRDHDTGNVSEIQKALSRTVPHYLLRERLRLLAQAGYVEPGPDYRNYELTNWGLRWLEGRVRADLLHPAPSAARPGYVLR
;
A
#
# COMPACT_ATOMS: atom_id res chain seq x y z
N MET A 1 13.73 12.94 -5.90
CA MET A 1 14.23 11.55 -5.94
C MET A 1 13.67 10.86 -4.71
N ARG A 2 12.74 9.92 -4.87
CA ARG A 2 12.16 9.14 -3.76
C ARG A 2 13.14 7.98 -3.44
N TRP A 3 13.28 7.62 -2.17
CA TRP A 3 14.19 6.56 -1.72
C TRP A 3 13.39 5.27 -1.57
N GLU A 4 13.40 4.45 -2.62
CA GLU A 4 12.75 3.13 -2.63
C GLU A 4 13.51 2.16 -1.71
N GLY A 5 12.77 1.33 -0.97
CA GLY A 5 13.37 0.19 -0.27
C GLY A 5 13.46 -1.02 -1.21
N ASP A 6 14.40 -1.94 -0.98
CA ASP A 6 14.59 -3.16 -1.79
C ASP A 6 13.34 -4.06 -1.89
N TRP A 7 12.36 -3.82 -1.01
CA TRP A 7 11.08 -4.52 -0.96
C TRP A 7 9.96 -3.84 -1.78
N GLN A 8 10.11 -2.56 -2.15
CA GLN A 8 9.11 -1.79 -2.92
C GLN A 8 9.16 -2.16 -4.40
N LYS A 9 8.00 -2.05 -5.03
CA LYS A 9 7.83 -2.21 -6.48
C LYS A 9 7.23 -0.93 -7.06
N PHE A 10 7.49 -0.66 -8.33
CA PHE A 10 6.89 0.45 -9.07
C PHE A 10 5.36 0.53 -8.90
N ASP A 11 4.69 -0.63 -8.87
CA ASP A 11 3.24 -0.70 -8.69
C ASP A 11 2.77 -0.19 -7.32
N ASP A 12 3.59 -0.25 -6.26
CA ASP A 12 3.22 0.24 -4.94
C ASP A 12 3.05 1.76 -4.90
N GLU A 13 3.94 2.46 -5.60
CA GLU A 13 3.85 3.90 -5.77
C GLU A 13 2.53 4.25 -6.42
N ARG A 14 2.17 3.53 -7.48
CA ARG A 14 0.91 3.75 -8.21
C ARG A 14 -0.32 3.43 -7.37
N VAL A 15 -0.26 2.40 -6.53
CA VAL A 15 -1.30 2.10 -5.54
C VAL A 15 -1.48 3.28 -4.56
N MET A 16 -0.38 3.81 -4.02
CA MET A 16 -0.44 4.92 -3.07
C MET A 16 -0.88 6.23 -3.73
N GLU A 17 -0.48 6.49 -4.98
CA GLU A 17 -0.98 7.61 -5.78
C GLU A 17 -2.49 7.50 -6.01
N TYR A 18 -2.98 6.30 -6.36
CA TYR A 18 -4.42 6.08 -6.51
C TYR A 18 -5.18 6.40 -5.22
N LEU A 19 -4.71 5.89 -4.07
CA LEU A 19 -5.35 6.10 -2.77
C LEU A 19 -5.29 7.57 -2.32
N ARG A 20 -4.21 8.29 -2.64
CA ARG A 20 -4.14 9.75 -2.41
C ARG A 20 -5.23 10.49 -3.18
N ASP A 21 -5.48 10.08 -4.43
CA ASP A 21 -6.35 10.82 -5.34
C ASP A 21 -7.84 10.46 -5.18
N HIS A 22 -8.16 9.32 -4.53
CA HIS A 22 -9.52 8.79 -4.38
C HIS A 22 -9.97 8.60 -2.92
N ASP A 23 -9.14 9.02 -1.95
CA ASP A 23 -9.24 8.82 -0.50
C ASP A 23 -9.20 7.35 -0.05
N THR A 24 -9.99 6.47 -0.67
CA THR A 24 -10.09 5.05 -0.36
C THR A 24 -10.11 4.20 -1.64
N GLY A 25 -9.82 2.90 -1.53
CA GLY A 25 -10.03 1.98 -2.65
C GLY A 25 -9.93 0.51 -2.29
N ASN A 26 -10.72 -0.33 -2.97
CA ASN A 26 -10.56 -1.78 -2.90
C ASN A 26 -9.66 -2.33 -4.01
N VAL A 27 -9.24 -3.59 -3.85
CA VAL A 27 -8.34 -4.29 -4.79
C VAL A 27 -8.87 -4.24 -6.23
N SER A 28 -10.19 -4.39 -6.43
CA SER A 28 -10.79 -4.43 -7.77
C SER A 28 -10.77 -3.06 -8.45
N GLU A 29 -11.02 -1.99 -7.71
CA GLU A 29 -10.97 -0.60 -8.20
C GLU A 29 -9.55 -0.20 -8.55
N ILE A 30 -8.61 -0.44 -7.63
CA ILE A 30 -7.19 -0.13 -7.81
C ILE A 30 -6.66 -0.91 -9.03
N GLN A 31 -6.97 -2.20 -9.15
CA GLN A 31 -6.53 -3.01 -10.30
C GLN A 31 -7.05 -2.49 -11.64
N LYS A 32 -8.29 -1.98 -11.68
CA LYS A 32 -8.86 -1.37 -12.89
C LYS A 32 -8.12 -0.08 -13.25
N ALA A 33 -7.78 0.74 -12.27
CA ALA A 33 -7.05 1.99 -12.47
C ALA A 33 -5.61 1.78 -12.93
N LEU A 34 -4.93 0.75 -12.40
CA LEU A 34 -3.52 0.41 -12.72
C LEU A 34 -3.32 -0.31 -14.05
N SER A 35 -4.31 -0.30 -14.95
CA SER A 35 -4.23 -0.90 -16.29
C SER A 35 -3.92 -2.42 -16.31
N ARG A 36 -4.64 -3.24 -15.51
CA ARG A 36 -4.76 -4.72 -15.63
C ARG A 36 -3.48 -5.58 -15.72
N THR A 37 -2.29 -5.02 -15.69
CA THR A 37 -1.01 -5.75 -15.78
C THR A 37 -0.66 -6.48 -14.50
N VAL A 38 -1.20 -6.03 -13.35
CA VAL A 38 -0.99 -6.66 -12.05
C VAL A 38 -2.10 -7.68 -11.76
N PRO A 39 -1.77 -8.97 -11.54
CA PRO A 39 -2.75 -9.96 -11.10
C PRO A 39 -3.41 -9.58 -9.78
N HIS A 40 -4.69 -9.93 -9.62
CA HIS A 40 -5.49 -9.54 -8.44
C HIS A 40 -4.87 -10.03 -7.11
N TYR A 41 -4.35 -11.26 -7.09
CA TYR A 41 -3.69 -11.82 -5.90
C TYR A 41 -2.41 -11.07 -5.53
N LEU A 42 -1.62 -10.65 -6.54
CA LEU A 42 -0.38 -9.92 -6.32
C LEU A 42 -0.67 -8.52 -5.77
N LEU A 43 -1.68 -7.83 -6.29
CA LEU A 43 -2.10 -6.53 -5.77
C LEU A 43 -2.57 -6.63 -4.30
N ARG A 44 -3.29 -7.70 -3.96
CA ARG A 44 -3.67 -7.99 -2.57
C ARG A 44 -2.45 -8.20 -1.67
N GLU A 45 -1.41 -8.89 -2.16
CA GLU A 45 -0.14 -9.04 -1.44
C GLU A 45 0.59 -7.70 -1.27
N ARG A 46 0.62 -6.86 -2.31
CA ARG A 46 1.25 -5.53 -2.23
C ARG A 46 0.56 -4.63 -1.20
N LEU A 47 -0.76 -4.55 -1.21
CA LEU A 47 -1.52 -3.79 -0.21
C LEU A 47 -1.27 -4.29 1.22
N ARG A 48 -1.12 -5.60 1.42
CA ARG A 48 -0.71 -6.16 2.72
C ARG A 48 0.69 -5.71 3.13
N LEU A 49 1.66 -5.74 2.22
CA LEU A 49 3.03 -5.31 2.52
C LEU A 49 3.08 -3.82 2.85
N LEU A 50 2.36 -2.99 2.09
CA LEU A 50 2.23 -1.56 2.36
C LEU A 50 1.54 -1.29 3.70
N ALA A 51 0.55 -2.10 4.07
CA ALA A 51 -0.10 -2.00 5.37
C ALA A 51 0.84 -2.39 6.51
N GLN A 52 1.64 -3.44 6.32
CA GLN A 52 2.66 -3.85 7.28
C GLN A 52 3.77 -2.81 7.42
N ALA A 53 4.13 -2.11 6.36
CA ALA A 53 5.07 -0.99 6.39
C ALA A 53 4.45 0.31 6.95
N GLY A 54 3.13 0.34 7.16
CA GLY A 54 2.40 1.49 7.69
C GLY A 54 2.17 2.61 6.69
N TYR A 55 2.24 2.34 5.39
CA TYR A 55 1.97 3.34 4.34
C TYR A 55 0.50 3.40 3.96
N VAL A 56 -0.20 2.27 4.02
CA VAL A 56 -1.66 2.18 3.86
C VAL A 56 -2.26 1.53 5.10
N GLU A 57 -3.57 1.63 5.28
CA GLU A 57 -4.28 0.88 6.30
C GLU A 57 -5.61 0.35 5.75
N PRO A 58 -6.05 -0.84 6.17
CA PRO A 58 -7.38 -1.32 5.81
C PRO A 58 -8.44 -0.52 6.58
N GLY A 59 -9.52 -0.17 5.89
CA GLY A 59 -10.70 0.41 6.49
C GLY A 59 -11.43 -0.57 7.43
N PRO A 60 -12.48 -0.11 8.14
CA PRO A 60 -13.15 -0.89 9.20
C PRO A 60 -13.71 -2.25 8.75
N ASP A 61 -14.07 -2.39 7.47
CA ASP A 61 -14.63 -3.60 6.88
C ASP A 61 -13.58 -4.50 6.20
N TYR A 62 -12.30 -4.11 6.22
CA TYR A 62 -11.18 -4.77 5.55
C TYR A 62 -11.36 -4.95 4.04
N ARG A 63 -12.26 -4.19 3.41
CA ARG A 63 -12.50 -4.23 1.95
C ARG A 63 -11.74 -3.12 1.25
N ASN A 64 -11.76 -1.93 1.84
CA ASN A 64 -11.07 -0.77 1.32
C ASN A 64 -9.76 -0.54 2.07
N TYR A 65 -8.84 0.13 1.39
CA TYR A 65 -7.60 0.64 1.96
C TYR A 65 -7.59 2.16 1.86
N GLU A 66 -6.89 2.79 2.79
CA GLU A 66 -6.70 4.23 2.86
C GLU A 66 -5.20 4.55 2.94
N LEU A 67 -4.81 5.72 2.43
CA LEU A 67 -3.44 6.19 2.53
C LEU A 67 -3.22 6.78 3.93
N THR A 68 -2.21 6.29 4.64
CA THR A 68 -1.84 6.88 5.94
C THR A 68 -1.04 8.18 5.76
N ASN A 69 -0.90 8.94 6.85
CA ASN A 69 0.01 10.09 6.90
C ASN A 69 1.47 9.72 6.55
N TRP A 70 1.92 8.50 6.85
CA TRP A 70 3.25 8.03 6.49
C TRP A 70 3.36 7.75 4.99
N GLY A 71 2.33 7.15 4.39
CA GLY A 71 2.19 6.97 2.94
C GLY A 71 2.28 8.29 2.19
N LEU A 72 1.54 9.30 2.64
CA LEU A 72 1.57 10.63 2.05
C LEU A 72 2.96 11.26 2.12
N ARG A 73 3.62 11.23 3.29
CA ARG A 73 4.96 11.78 3.44
C ARG A 73 6.01 11.05 2.60
N TRP A 74 5.85 9.76 2.37
CA TRP A 74 6.70 9.01 1.44
C TRP A 74 6.51 9.48 -0.01
N LEU A 75 5.26 9.67 -0.47
CA LEU A 75 4.97 10.26 -1.78
C LEU A 75 5.55 11.69 -1.91
N GLU A 76 5.56 12.47 -0.84
CA GLU A 76 6.18 13.80 -0.85
C GLU A 76 7.72 13.78 -0.83
N GLY A 77 8.34 12.60 -0.75
CA GLY A 77 9.80 12.45 -0.63
C GLY A 77 10.35 12.88 0.73
N ARG A 78 9.49 12.96 1.76
CA ARG A 78 9.81 13.37 3.13
C ARG A 78 10.17 12.20 4.05
N VAL A 79 10.01 10.97 3.57
CA VAL A 79 10.31 9.73 4.29
C VAL A 79 11.14 8.84 3.37
N ARG A 80 12.18 8.19 3.92
CA ARG A 80 12.97 7.21 3.19
C ARG A 80 12.45 5.80 3.48
N ALA A 81 12.15 4.99 2.46
CA ALA A 81 11.61 3.64 2.66
C ALA A 81 12.63 2.61 3.12
N ASP A 82 13.93 2.91 3.02
CA ASP A 82 15.00 2.10 3.60
C ASP A 82 15.02 2.14 5.14
N LEU A 83 14.42 3.16 5.76
CA LEU A 83 14.25 3.27 7.21
C LEU A 83 12.95 2.61 7.72
N LEU A 84 12.00 2.31 6.83
CA LEU A 84 10.70 1.71 7.14
C LEU A 84 10.56 0.39 6.39
N HIS A 85 11.24 -0.64 6.89
CA HIS A 85 11.12 -1.99 6.36
C HIS A 85 9.82 -2.64 6.87
N PRO A 86 8.97 -3.24 6.00
CA PRO A 86 7.87 -4.07 6.46
C PRO A 86 8.45 -5.22 7.28
N ALA A 87 8.14 -5.24 8.57
CA ALA A 87 8.36 -6.41 9.41
C ALA A 87 7.07 -7.24 9.38
N PRO A 88 7.12 -8.53 8.96
CA PRO A 88 5.98 -9.41 9.10
C PRO A 88 5.53 -9.42 10.56
N SER A 89 4.32 -8.92 10.82
CA SER A 89 3.76 -8.86 12.17
C SER A 89 2.33 -9.33 12.11
N ALA A 90 2.04 -10.43 12.82
CA ALA A 90 0.68 -10.94 12.97
C ALA A 90 -0.24 -9.95 13.70
N ALA A 91 0.33 -8.96 14.42
CA ALA A 91 -0.41 -7.91 15.10
C ALA A 91 -0.73 -6.70 14.20
N ARG A 92 -0.15 -6.59 13.00
CA ARG A 92 -0.41 -5.47 12.08
C ARG A 92 -1.61 -5.79 11.16
N PRO A 93 -2.47 -4.81 10.86
CA PRO A 93 -3.61 -4.98 9.97
C PRO A 93 -3.19 -5.56 8.61
N GLY A 94 -3.92 -6.56 8.11
CA GLY A 94 -3.60 -7.29 6.88
C GLY A 94 -3.18 -8.75 7.07
N TYR A 95 -2.88 -9.18 8.31
CA TYR A 95 -2.60 -10.58 8.66
C TYR A 95 -3.81 -11.34 9.24
N VAL A 96 -4.92 -10.66 9.55
CA VAL A 96 -6.14 -11.34 10.01
C VAL A 96 -6.82 -11.99 8.81
N LEU A 97 -6.40 -13.22 8.50
CA LEU A 97 -7.17 -14.16 7.71
C LEU A 97 -8.38 -14.55 8.58
N ARG A 98 -9.55 -13.99 8.28
CA ARG A 98 -10.83 -14.65 8.58
C ARG A 98 -11.32 -15.32 7.32
#